data_AF-A0A969TV86-F1
#
_entry.id   AF-A0A969TV86-F1
#
_cell.length_a   1.000
_cell.length_b   1.000
_cell.length_c   1.000
_cell.angle_alpha   90.00
_cell.angle_beta   90.00
_cell.angle_gamma   90.00
#
_symmetry.space_group_name_H-M   'P 1'
#
loop_
_entity.id
_entity.type
_entity.pdbx_description
1 polymer ?
#
loop_
_entity_poly.entity_id
_entity_poly.type
_entity_poly.pdbx_seq_one_letter_code
_entity_poly.pdbx_strand_id
1 'polypeptide(L)'
;MKKTTRNGMLALSLSTLLFAAACGNENNADNAENNGNTDNNIEESIDNDSENADTPDEDNDMNDAMNGEDDGMNEEAVEDMDPDEAAEFMERDPEEPVAVVNGEEIQSGELQAQLAQFEQIFAEQEMEDEESSMMMMQFQQQFLDQLINQRVMAQEAEEQGLEADEDEVESEYEEIQSAFGSDEEFQEALESQGYTEEELENEIREMNLVEQLLSMDHVEEEYEVDEEEAREAFEMQAMSDPQMAEAEFEDVQEEIEMQIRQNQYVQDLRDQADIEILL
;
A
#
# COMPACT_ATOMS: atom_id res chain seq x y z
N MET A 1 8.91 32.17 -14.93
CA MET A 1 8.12 31.92 -13.71
C MET A 1 6.88 31.15 -14.12
N LYS A 2 7.06 29.85 -14.38
CA LYS A 2 5.95 28.88 -14.40
C LYS A 2 5.97 28.25 -13.01
N LYS A 3 4.82 28.23 -12.36
CA LYS A 3 4.64 27.61 -11.04
C LYS A 3 4.63 26.11 -11.28
N THR A 4 5.65 25.41 -10.81
CA THR A 4 5.64 23.96 -10.63
C THR A 4 4.82 23.70 -9.37
N THR A 5 3.66 23.09 -9.53
CA THR A 5 2.93 22.45 -8.45
C THR A 5 3.78 21.24 -8.04
N ARG A 6 4.26 21.20 -6.79
CA ARG A 6 4.84 19.97 -6.20
C ARG A 6 3.66 19.01 -6.03
N ASN A 7 3.51 18.08 -6.95
CA ASN A 7 2.82 16.82 -6.69
C ASN A 7 3.96 15.84 -6.41
N GLY A 8 4.39 15.76 -5.15
CA GLY A 8 5.19 14.64 -4.70
C GLY A 8 4.22 13.50 -4.44
N MET A 9 4.22 12.51 -5.33
CA MET A 9 3.57 11.23 -5.11
C MET A 9 4.69 10.23 -5.28
N LEU A 10 5.58 10.16 -4.27
CA LEU A 10 6.55 9.09 -4.15
C LEU A 10 5.78 7.86 -3.69
N ALA A 11 5.34 7.07 -4.66
CA ALA A 11 4.81 5.73 -4.44
C ALA A 11 5.98 4.77 -4.17
N LEU A 12 6.64 4.92 -3.02
CA LEU A 12 6.88 3.72 -2.23
C LEU A 12 5.51 3.38 -1.65
N SER A 13 5.09 2.12 -1.73
CA SER A 13 3.78 1.66 -1.27
C SER A 13 3.63 1.72 0.27
N LEU A 14 3.97 2.85 0.90
CA LEU A 14 3.41 3.32 2.16
C LEU A 14 2.00 3.87 1.92
N SER A 15 1.17 3.00 1.36
CA SER A 15 -0.27 3.12 1.48
C SER A 15 -0.75 1.95 2.31
N THR A 16 -0.28 1.88 3.56
CA THR A 16 -1.14 1.52 4.71
C THR A 16 -2.20 2.61 4.90
N LEU A 17 -2.83 3.04 3.80
CA LEU A 17 -3.93 3.97 3.82
C LEU A 17 -5.04 3.26 4.57
N LEU A 18 -5.39 3.82 5.73
CA LEU A 18 -6.60 3.57 6.49
C LEU A 18 -7.87 3.82 5.63
N PHE A 19 -8.09 3.01 4.59
CA PHE A 19 -9.27 3.06 3.74
C PHE A 19 -10.11 1.79 3.89
N ALA A 20 -10.44 1.43 5.14
CA ALA A 20 -11.49 0.43 5.38
C ALA A 20 -12.75 0.99 6.08
N ALA A 21 -12.69 2.15 6.74
CA ALA A 21 -13.83 2.61 7.56
C ALA A 21 -14.79 3.61 6.88
N ALA A 22 -14.36 4.36 5.86
CA ALA A 22 -15.15 5.49 5.35
C ALA A 22 -16.19 5.15 4.26
N CYS A 23 -16.38 3.87 3.89
CA CYS A 23 -17.39 3.47 2.91
C CYS A 23 -18.36 2.43 3.49
N GLY A 24 -19.29 2.89 4.34
CA GLY A 24 -20.29 2.00 4.93
C GLY A 24 -21.50 2.69 5.57
N ASN A 25 -22.52 2.98 4.76
CA ASN A 25 -23.95 2.93 5.13
C ASN A 25 -24.66 4.19 5.67
N GLU A 26 -24.85 5.21 4.83
CA GLU A 26 -25.98 6.15 4.95
C GLU A 26 -27.32 5.43 4.66
N ASN A 27 -27.96 4.90 5.71
CA ASN A 27 -29.38 4.55 5.66
C ASN A 27 -30.16 5.42 6.65
N ASN A 28 -30.52 6.61 6.17
CA ASN A 28 -31.43 7.53 6.84
C ASN A 28 -32.88 7.02 6.74
N ALA A 29 -33.41 6.53 7.86
CA ALA A 29 -34.84 6.38 8.09
C ALA A 29 -35.30 7.39 9.14
N ASP A 30 -35.97 8.47 8.73
CA ASP A 30 -37.38 8.68 9.08
C ASP A 30 -37.96 10.03 8.59
N ASN A 31 -38.91 9.89 7.67
CA ASN A 31 -40.31 10.32 7.82
C ASN A 31 -40.78 11.75 7.44
N ALA A 32 -41.88 11.71 6.66
CA ALA A 32 -43.08 12.55 6.71
C ALA A 32 -43.25 13.72 5.72
N GLU A 33 -44.17 13.45 4.78
CA GLU A 33 -45.27 14.32 4.33
C GLU A 33 -44.91 15.68 3.66
N ASN A 34 -45.20 15.81 2.35
CA ASN A 34 -46.40 16.54 1.91
C ASN A 34 -46.58 16.47 0.38
N ASN A 35 -47.85 16.38 -0.01
CA ASN A 35 -48.46 16.24 -1.31
C ASN A 35 -48.57 17.59 -2.07
N GLY A 36 -48.55 17.58 -3.40
CA GLY A 36 -49.19 18.64 -4.20
C GLY A 36 -48.54 19.02 -5.53
N ASN A 37 -48.89 18.29 -6.59
CA ASN A 37 -49.33 18.76 -7.92
C ASN A 37 -48.83 20.13 -8.46
N THR A 38 -48.31 20.19 -9.70
CA THR A 38 -48.95 20.86 -10.86
C THR A 38 -48.13 20.67 -12.15
N ASP A 39 -48.87 20.37 -13.22
CA ASP A 39 -48.56 20.29 -14.66
C ASP A 39 -47.50 21.24 -15.25
N ASN A 40 -46.75 20.76 -16.25
CA ASN A 40 -46.87 21.23 -17.65
C ASN A 40 -45.99 20.43 -18.63
N ASN A 41 -46.65 19.54 -19.37
CA ASN A 41 -46.61 19.35 -20.84
C ASN A 41 -45.50 20.05 -21.66
N ILE A 42 -44.76 19.27 -22.48
CA ILE A 42 -44.77 19.37 -23.95
C ILE A 42 -44.13 18.09 -24.55
N GLU A 43 -44.89 17.52 -25.48
CA GLU A 43 -44.65 16.38 -26.35
C GLU A 43 -43.41 16.57 -27.25
N GLU A 44 -42.65 15.50 -27.48
CA GLU A 44 -42.37 15.07 -28.86
C GLU A 44 -42.08 13.57 -28.92
N SER A 45 -43.02 12.86 -29.55
CA SER A 45 -42.94 11.48 -30.01
C SER A 45 -41.90 11.31 -31.12
N ILE A 46 -41.19 10.19 -31.15
CA ILE A 46 -40.94 9.38 -32.37
C ILE A 46 -40.63 7.95 -31.94
N ASP A 47 -41.08 7.05 -32.81
CA ASP A 47 -41.47 5.67 -32.59
C ASP A 47 -40.36 4.66 -32.24
N ASN A 48 -40.86 3.64 -31.55
CA ASN A 48 -40.31 2.33 -31.26
C ASN A 48 -40.12 1.52 -32.56
N ASP A 49 -38.92 1.02 -32.81
CA ASP A 49 -38.73 -0.20 -33.59
C ASP A 49 -37.61 -1.03 -32.96
N SER A 50 -38.00 -2.18 -32.43
CA SER A 50 -37.13 -3.18 -31.83
C SER A 50 -36.64 -4.11 -32.93
N GLU A 51 -35.32 -4.25 -33.10
CA GLU A 51 -34.72 -5.50 -33.60
C GLU A 51 -33.36 -5.69 -32.93
N ASN A 52 -33.38 -6.49 -31.86
CA ASN A 52 -32.46 -7.57 -31.53
C ASN A 52 -31.01 -7.46 -32.08
N ALA A 53 -30.07 -7.15 -31.20
CA ALA A 53 -28.66 -7.51 -31.37
C ALA A 53 -28.05 -7.84 -30.01
N ASP A 54 -27.46 -9.03 -29.97
CA ASP A 54 -26.81 -9.74 -28.89
C ASP A 54 -26.06 -8.88 -27.85
N THR A 55 -26.40 -9.10 -26.58
CA THR A 55 -25.50 -8.88 -25.45
C THR A 55 -24.51 -10.05 -25.38
N PRO A 56 -23.19 -9.84 -25.43
CA PRO A 56 -22.26 -10.79 -24.85
C PRO A 56 -22.32 -10.60 -23.33
N ASP A 57 -22.60 -11.68 -22.61
CA ASP A 57 -22.33 -11.80 -21.19
C ASP A 57 -20.83 -11.50 -20.96
N GLU A 58 -20.51 -10.44 -20.23
CA GLU A 58 -19.19 -10.23 -19.63
C GLU A 58 -19.17 -11.06 -18.35
N ASP A 59 -18.66 -12.29 -18.47
CA ASP A 59 -18.12 -13.03 -17.35
C ASP A 59 -16.97 -12.18 -16.76
N ASN A 60 -17.12 -11.74 -15.51
CA ASN A 60 -16.06 -11.15 -14.69
C ASN A 60 -14.97 -12.21 -14.48
N ASP A 61 -13.93 -12.17 -15.28
CA ASP A 61 -12.71 -12.95 -15.10
C ASP A 61 -11.63 -12.02 -14.51
N MET A 62 -11.69 -11.81 -13.19
CA MET A 62 -10.57 -11.23 -12.42
C MET A 62 -9.61 -12.35 -12.01
N ASN A 63 -9.13 -13.13 -12.99
CA ASN A 63 -8.21 -14.24 -12.71
C ASN A 63 -6.96 -14.27 -13.59
N ASP A 64 -6.54 -13.11 -14.12
CA ASP A 64 -5.43 -13.04 -15.09
C ASP A 64 -4.39 -11.94 -14.78
N ALA A 65 -4.26 -11.51 -13.51
CA ALA A 65 -3.29 -10.49 -13.10
C ALA A 65 -2.18 -10.98 -12.15
N MET A 66 -2.09 -12.29 -11.88
CA MET A 66 -1.08 -12.86 -10.95
C MET A 66 -0.39 -14.08 -11.55
N ASN A 67 0.05 -13.99 -12.80
CA ASN A 67 1.03 -14.94 -13.34
C ASN A 67 2.23 -14.17 -13.92
N GLY A 68 2.92 -13.45 -13.03
CA GLY A 68 4.29 -13.02 -13.25
C GLY A 68 5.21 -14.21 -13.01
N GLU A 69 5.60 -14.89 -14.07
CA GLU A 69 6.63 -15.93 -14.01
C GLU A 69 8.00 -15.28 -13.77
N ASP A 70 8.59 -15.64 -12.64
CA ASP A 70 10.03 -15.90 -12.42
C ASP A 70 10.98 -14.70 -12.28
N ASP A 71 11.23 -14.32 -11.03
CA ASP A 71 12.61 -14.25 -10.53
C ASP A 71 12.68 -14.85 -9.11
N GLY A 72 12.89 -16.17 -9.05
CA GLY A 72 13.65 -16.75 -7.94
C GLY A 72 12.89 -17.38 -6.77
N MET A 73 11.81 -18.14 -7.01
CA MET A 73 11.36 -19.15 -6.04
C MET A 73 11.18 -20.52 -6.70
N ASN A 74 11.93 -21.50 -6.19
CA ASN A 74 11.83 -22.91 -6.56
C ASN A 74 10.40 -23.40 -6.30
N GLU A 75 9.69 -23.90 -7.31
CA GLU A 75 8.36 -24.54 -7.18
C GLU A 75 8.33 -25.64 -6.09
N GLU A 76 9.48 -26.23 -5.74
CA GLU A 76 9.56 -27.21 -4.63
C GLU A 76 9.45 -26.58 -3.22
N ALA A 77 9.55 -25.26 -3.05
CA ALA A 77 9.44 -24.62 -1.72
C ALA A 77 7.98 -24.48 -1.26
N VAL A 78 7.02 -24.44 -2.19
CA VAL A 78 5.59 -24.25 -1.90
C VAL A 78 4.90 -25.58 -1.52
N GLU A 79 5.46 -26.73 -1.91
CA GLU A 79 4.86 -28.06 -1.63
C GLU A 79 5.05 -28.55 -0.17
N ASP A 80 5.93 -27.91 0.62
CA ASP A 80 6.28 -28.34 1.99
C ASP A 80 5.86 -27.35 3.10
N MET A 81 5.19 -26.22 2.77
CA MET A 81 4.76 -25.22 3.76
C MET A 81 3.41 -25.59 4.38
N ASP A 82 3.36 -25.60 5.72
CA ASP A 82 2.18 -26.00 6.49
C ASP A 82 1.18 -24.82 6.54
N PRO A 83 -0.04 -24.94 5.99
CA PRO A 83 -1.03 -23.86 6.02
C PRO A 83 -1.42 -23.44 7.45
N ASP A 84 -1.14 -24.27 8.46
CA ASP A 84 -1.33 -23.90 9.86
C ASP A 84 -0.30 -22.82 10.32
N GLU A 85 0.84 -22.63 9.65
CA GLU A 85 1.88 -21.64 10.06
C GLU A 85 1.39 -20.19 9.98
N ALA A 86 0.61 -19.82 8.96
CA ALA A 86 0.05 -18.47 8.82
C ALA A 86 -0.95 -18.16 9.94
N ALA A 87 -1.79 -19.13 10.30
CA ALA A 87 -2.73 -19.01 11.41
C ALA A 87 -2.02 -18.97 12.76
N GLU A 88 -0.96 -19.77 12.94
CA GLU A 88 -0.12 -19.76 14.15
C GLU A 88 0.60 -18.42 14.34
N PHE A 89 1.01 -17.75 13.26
CA PHE A 89 1.64 -16.42 13.34
C PHE A 89 0.69 -15.33 13.88
N MET A 90 -0.57 -15.37 13.47
CA MET A 90 -1.59 -14.42 13.96
C MET A 90 -1.93 -14.63 15.45
N GLU A 91 -1.61 -15.79 16.02
CA GLU A 91 -1.75 -16.08 17.45
C GLU A 91 -0.49 -15.75 18.28
N ARG A 92 0.60 -15.33 17.64
CA ARG A 92 1.86 -15.01 18.31
C ARG A 92 1.74 -13.77 19.19
N ASP A 93 2.48 -13.75 20.30
CA ASP A 93 2.49 -12.61 21.22
C ASP A 93 2.98 -11.34 20.47
N PRO A 94 2.18 -10.25 20.42
CA PRO A 94 2.54 -9.05 19.67
C PRO A 94 3.80 -8.38 20.19
N GLU A 95 4.18 -8.59 21.47
CA GLU A 95 5.41 -8.04 22.05
C GLU A 95 6.67 -8.85 21.70
N GLU A 96 6.55 -10.01 21.06
CA GLU A 96 7.72 -10.79 20.62
C GLU A 96 8.32 -10.21 19.32
N PRO A 97 9.66 -10.17 19.19
CA PRO A 97 10.31 -9.63 18.00
C PRO A 97 10.27 -10.64 16.83
N VAL A 98 9.96 -10.17 15.62
CA VAL A 98 10.03 -10.93 14.34
C VAL A 98 11.32 -10.69 13.59
N ALA A 99 11.99 -9.57 13.85
CA ALA A 99 13.32 -9.27 13.35
C ALA A 99 14.03 -8.27 14.27
N VAL A 100 15.34 -8.15 14.09
CA VAL A 100 16.19 -7.16 14.73
C VAL A 100 17.03 -6.47 13.67
N VAL A 101 17.01 -5.14 13.66
CA VAL A 101 17.75 -4.28 12.71
C VAL A 101 18.67 -3.36 13.51
N ASN A 102 19.98 -3.56 13.39
CA ASN A 102 21.02 -2.82 14.13
C ASN A 102 20.81 -2.81 15.66
N GLY A 103 20.21 -3.87 16.19
CA GLY A 103 19.90 -4.02 17.62
C GLY A 103 18.55 -3.46 18.05
N GLU A 104 17.74 -2.95 17.12
CA GLU A 104 16.36 -2.52 17.34
C GLU A 104 15.38 -3.60 16.89
N GLU A 105 14.38 -3.90 17.71
CA GLU A 105 13.42 -4.97 17.46
C GLU A 105 12.26 -4.47 16.57
N ILE A 106 11.84 -5.31 15.62
CA ILE A 106 10.56 -5.21 14.93
C ILE A 106 9.63 -6.21 15.60
N GLN A 107 8.53 -5.74 16.17
CA GLN A 107 7.58 -6.53 16.94
C GLN A 107 6.61 -7.31 16.04
N SER A 108 6.10 -8.43 16.54
CA SER A 108 5.09 -9.23 15.84
C SER A 108 3.80 -8.45 15.61
N GLY A 109 3.44 -7.57 16.54
CA GLY A 109 2.25 -6.72 16.41
C GLY A 109 2.29 -5.82 15.19
N GLU A 110 3.46 -5.26 14.84
CA GLU A 110 3.64 -4.40 13.65
C GLU A 110 3.31 -5.17 12.36
N LEU A 111 3.82 -6.40 12.25
CA LEU A 111 3.59 -7.25 11.08
C LEU A 111 2.15 -7.81 11.04
N GLN A 112 1.61 -8.21 12.20
CA GLN A 112 0.23 -8.70 12.32
C GLN A 112 -0.79 -7.61 11.93
N ALA A 113 -0.53 -6.34 12.29
CA ALA A 113 -1.41 -5.24 11.94
C ALA A 113 -1.54 -5.06 10.41
N GLN A 114 -0.43 -5.15 9.67
CA GLN A 114 -0.46 -5.08 8.20
C GLN A 114 -1.19 -6.28 7.58
N LEU A 115 -1.00 -7.46 8.17
CA LEU A 115 -1.62 -8.70 7.71
C LEU A 115 -3.12 -8.80 7.97
N ALA A 116 -3.61 -8.24 9.10
CA ALA A 116 -5.01 -8.33 9.51
C ALA A 116 -5.99 -7.75 8.46
N GLN A 117 -5.57 -6.73 7.71
CA GLN A 117 -6.39 -6.16 6.64
C GLN A 117 -6.66 -7.17 5.51
N PHE A 118 -5.65 -7.95 5.13
CA PHE A 118 -5.77 -8.95 4.07
C PHE A 118 -6.56 -10.17 4.52
N GLU A 119 -6.42 -10.57 5.79
CA GLU A 119 -7.24 -11.62 6.37
C GLU A 119 -8.73 -11.30 6.25
N GLN A 120 -9.13 -10.04 6.54
CA GLN A 120 -10.52 -9.60 6.38
C GLN A 120 -10.97 -9.66 4.91
N ILE A 121 -10.15 -9.15 4.00
CA ILE A 121 -10.44 -9.14 2.55
C ILE A 121 -10.64 -10.57 2.02
N PHE A 122 -9.81 -11.51 2.46
CA PHE A 122 -9.90 -12.92 2.07
C PHE A 122 -11.15 -13.60 2.62
N ALA A 123 -11.51 -13.30 3.88
CA ALA A 123 -12.74 -13.80 4.48
C ALA A 123 -14.00 -13.27 3.77
N GLU A 124 -14.00 -12.00 3.34
CA GLU A 124 -15.10 -11.39 2.60
C GLU A 124 -15.25 -11.96 1.18
N GLN A 125 -14.15 -12.42 0.58
CA GLN A 125 -14.14 -13.05 -0.75
C GLN A 125 -14.45 -14.55 -0.74
N GLU A 126 -14.69 -15.15 0.43
CA GLU A 126 -14.93 -16.60 0.60
C GLU A 126 -13.82 -17.46 -0.05
N MET A 127 -12.56 -16.99 0.01
CA MET A 127 -11.40 -17.70 -0.55
C MET A 127 -11.19 -19.06 0.12
N GLU A 128 -10.62 -20.02 -0.63
CA GLU A 128 -10.31 -21.35 -0.10
C GLU A 128 -9.16 -21.30 0.93
N ASP A 129 -9.25 -22.08 2.01
CA ASP A 129 -8.31 -22.04 3.14
C ASP A 129 -6.84 -22.28 2.74
N GLU A 130 -6.57 -23.17 1.78
CA GLU A 130 -5.19 -23.43 1.31
C GLU A 130 -4.63 -22.25 0.51
N GLU A 131 -5.47 -21.63 -0.33
CA GLU A 131 -5.09 -20.49 -1.17
C GLU A 131 -4.87 -19.22 -0.33
N SER A 132 -5.76 -18.96 0.64
CA SER A 132 -5.61 -17.83 1.56
C SER A 132 -4.37 -17.96 2.42
N SER A 133 -4.06 -19.16 2.91
CA SER A 133 -2.86 -19.41 3.73
C SER A 133 -1.56 -19.16 2.94
N MET A 134 -1.50 -19.62 1.67
CA MET A 134 -0.34 -19.38 0.82
C MET A 134 -0.12 -17.89 0.53
N MET A 135 -1.19 -17.15 0.20
CA MET A 135 -1.07 -15.70 -0.02
C MET A 135 -0.67 -14.97 1.28
N MET A 136 -1.21 -15.40 2.42
CA MET A 136 -0.89 -14.78 3.71
C MET A 136 0.60 -14.91 4.06
N MET A 137 1.21 -16.07 3.80
CA MET A 137 2.65 -16.26 3.99
C MET A 137 3.49 -15.38 3.05
N GLN A 138 3.06 -15.19 1.80
CA GLN A 138 3.74 -14.29 0.87
C GLN A 138 3.68 -12.84 1.36
N PHE A 139 2.50 -12.39 1.82
CA PHE A 139 2.36 -11.05 2.40
C PHE A 139 3.14 -10.90 3.70
N GLN A 140 3.22 -11.94 4.54
CA GLN A 140 4.02 -11.89 5.76
C GLN A 140 5.49 -11.60 5.44
N GLN A 141 6.05 -12.27 4.43
CA GLN A 141 7.42 -12.01 4.01
C GLN A 141 7.59 -10.60 3.43
N GLN A 142 6.67 -10.18 2.56
CA GLN A 142 6.74 -8.86 1.91
C GLN A 142 6.65 -7.71 2.93
N PHE A 143 5.72 -7.80 3.88
CA PHE A 143 5.55 -6.80 4.93
C PHE A 143 6.70 -6.81 5.93
N LEU A 144 7.26 -7.98 6.27
CA LEU A 144 8.48 -8.02 7.07
C LEU A 144 9.63 -7.32 6.35
N ASP A 145 9.83 -7.60 5.07
CA ASP A 145 10.89 -6.95 4.29
C ASP A 145 10.69 -5.43 4.19
N GLN A 146 9.44 -4.98 4.06
CA GLN A 146 9.08 -3.56 4.09
C GLN A 146 9.38 -2.91 5.45
N LEU A 147 9.00 -3.54 6.56
CA LEU A 147 9.30 -3.05 7.90
C LEU A 147 10.81 -2.97 8.15
N ILE A 148 11.57 -3.97 7.68
CA ILE A 148 13.04 -3.94 7.76
C ILE A 148 13.60 -2.76 6.95
N ASN A 149 13.12 -2.55 5.72
CA ASN A 149 13.53 -1.42 4.89
C ASN A 149 13.24 -0.09 5.56
N GLN A 150 12.03 0.09 6.08
CA GLN A 150 11.62 1.29 6.79
C GLN A 150 12.53 1.55 7.99
N ARG A 151 12.79 0.52 8.80
CA ARG A 151 13.65 0.65 9.99
C ARG A 151 15.09 1.03 9.63
N VAL A 152 15.65 0.39 8.62
CA VAL A 152 17.00 0.71 8.11
C VAL A 152 17.07 2.17 7.63
N MET A 153 16.08 2.61 6.85
CA MET A 153 16.05 3.99 6.35
C MET A 153 15.83 5.02 7.47
N ALA A 154 14.95 4.75 8.44
CA ALA A 154 14.72 5.64 9.57
C ALA A 154 16.00 5.82 10.42
N GLN A 155 16.71 4.72 10.70
CA GLN A 155 17.99 4.76 11.42
C GLN A 155 19.06 5.53 10.65
N GLU A 156 19.15 5.36 9.33
CA GLU A 156 20.07 6.15 8.50
C GLU A 156 19.72 7.63 8.51
N ALA A 157 18.44 7.98 8.41
CA ALA A 157 17.97 9.36 8.50
C ALA A 157 18.39 10.02 9.83
N GLU A 158 18.24 9.31 10.95
CA GLU A 158 18.72 9.75 12.26
C GLU A 158 20.25 9.87 12.31
N GLU A 159 21.00 8.92 11.74
CA GLU A 159 22.47 8.96 11.69
C GLU A 159 22.98 10.18 10.90
N GLN A 160 22.28 10.54 9.81
CA GLN A 160 22.55 11.75 9.04
C GLN A 160 22.08 13.04 9.73
N GLY A 161 21.40 12.92 10.87
CA GLY A 161 20.93 14.04 11.69
C GLY A 161 19.72 14.76 11.09
N LEU A 162 18.90 14.03 10.33
CA LEU A 162 17.59 14.51 9.90
C LEU A 162 16.65 14.56 11.11
N GLU A 163 15.74 15.52 11.10
CA GLU A 163 14.70 15.69 12.12
C GLU A 163 13.35 15.82 11.40
N ALA A 164 12.33 15.13 11.90
CA ALA A 164 10.97 15.26 11.35
C ALA A 164 10.45 16.68 11.57
N ASP A 165 9.70 17.21 10.60
CA ASP A 165 9.00 18.49 10.78
C ASP A 165 7.71 18.25 11.58
N GLU A 166 7.73 18.58 12.88
CA GLU A 166 6.57 18.38 13.76
C GLU A 166 5.30 19.11 13.29
N ASP A 167 5.43 20.22 12.53
CA ASP A 167 4.25 20.90 11.97
C ASP A 167 3.64 20.08 10.80
N GLU A 168 4.46 19.32 10.06
CA GLU A 168 4.02 18.41 9.00
C GLU A 168 3.41 17.14 9.59
N VAL A 169 4.05 16.56 10.62
CA VAL A 169 3.55 15.39 11.37
C VAL A 169 2.16 15.65 11.94
N GLU A 170 1.97 16.78 12.63
CA GLU A 170 0.65 17.15 13.17
C GLU A 170 -0.37 17.33 12.04
N SER A 171 0.03 17.95 10.93
CA SER A 171 -0.87 18.17 9.79
C SER A 171 -1.33 16.85 9.16
N GLU A 172 -0.43 15.89 8.99
CA GLU A 172 -0.75 14.57 8.44
C GLU A 172 -1.61 13.77 9.42
N TYR A 173 -1.30 13.83 10.72
CA TYR A 173 -2.12 13.21 11.76
C TYR A 173 -3.55 13.77 11.76
N GLU A 174 -3.71 15.09 11.72
CA GLU A 174 -5.03 15.74 11.62
C GLU A 174 -5.76 15.35 10.33
N GLU A 175 -5.03 15.21 9.20
CA GLU A 175 -5.61 14.78 7.93
C GLU A 175 -6.15 13.34 8.02
N ILE A 176 -5.36 12.42 8.56
CA ILE A 176 -5.76 11.02 8.79
C ILE A 176 -6.98 10.97 9.72
N GLN A 177 -6.93 11.67 10.86
CA GLN A 177 -8.05 11.72 11.81
C GLN A 177 -9.32 12.29 11.15
N SER A 178 -9.19 13.32 10.31
CA SER A 178 -10.32 13.97 9.64
C SER A 178 -11.02 13.11 8.60
N ALA A 179 -10.40 12.00 8.16
CA ALA A 179 -11.02 11.03 7.27
C ALA A 179 -12.14 10.22 7.95
N PHE A 180 -12.21 10.26 9.29
CA PHE A 180 -13.20 9.55 10.10
C PHE A 180 -14.40 10.44 10.45
N GLY A 181 -15.57 9.83 10.65
CA GLY A 181 -16.80 10.56 10.96
C GLY A 181 -16.85 11.09 12.40
N SER A 182 -16.02 10.56 13.30
CA SER A 182 -15.88 11.00 14.69
C SER A 182 -14.55 10.53 15.32
N ASP A 183 -14.15 11.18 16.41
CA ASP A 183 -12.99 10.76 17.22
C ASP A 183 -13.17 9.33 17.74
N GLU A 184 -14.40 8.93 18.08
CA GLU A 184 -14.68 7.56 18.51
C GLU A 184 -14.45 6.52 17.39
N GLU A 185 -14.86 6.81 16.15
CA GLU A 185 -14.60 5.93 15.00
C GLU A 185 -13.10 5.82 14.68
N PHE A 186 -12.36 6.92 14.84
CA PHE A 186 -10.90 6.93 14.68
C PHE A 186 -10.21 6.05 15.75
N GLN A 187 -10.60 6.20 17.01
CA GLN A 187 -10.06 5.39 18.11
C GLN A 187 -10.39 3.90 17.95
N GLU A 188 -11.61 3.57 17.55
CA GLU A 188 -11.98 2.17 17.25
C GLU A 188 -11.15 1.61 16.08
N ALA A 189 -10.86 2.42 15.06
CA ALA A 189 -10.03 2.01 13.93
C ALA A 189 -8.56 1.76 14.34
N LEU A 190 -7.99 2.63 15.18
CA LEU A 190 -6.65 2.43 15.75
C LEU A 190 -6.59 1.16 16.60
N GLU A 191 -7.55 1.00 17.54
CA GLU A 191 -7.63 -0.19 18.39
C GLU A 191 -7.78 -1.49 17.58
N SER A 192 -8.59 -1.45 16.51
CA SER A 192 -8.81 -2.61 15.64
C SER A 192 -7.55 -3.04 14.88
N GLN A 193 -6.65 -2.10 14.61
CA GLN A 193 -5.38 -2.33 13.93
C GLN A 193 -4.22 -2.52 14.92
N GLY A 194 -4.49 -2.48 16.23
CA GLY A 194 -3.46 -2.65 17.26
C GLY A 194 -2.57 -1.42 17.48
N TYR A 195 -3.00 -0.24 17.06
CA TYR A 195 -2.26 1.01 17.19
C TYR A 195 -2.78 1.89 18.33
N THR A 196 -1.88 2.68 18.89
CA THR A 196 -2.17 3.86 19.70
C THR A 196 -1.96 5.15 18.88
N GLU A 197 -2.51 6.27 19.35
CA GLU A 197 -2.27 7.59 18.74
C GLU A 197 -0.76 7.93 18.70
N GLU A 198 -0.01 7.58 19.75
CA GLU A 198 1.44 7.80 19.83
C GLU A 198 2.21 6.96 18.80
N GLU A 199 1.81 5.71 18.58
CA GLU A 199 2.41 4.85 17.56
C GLU A 199 2.12 5.35 16.15
N LEU A 200 0.91 5.83 15.88
CA LEU A 200 0.59 6.44 14.58
C LEU A 200 1.42 7.71 14.35
N GLU A 201 1.53 8.60 15.33
CA GLU A 201 2.39 9.78 15.21
C GLU A 201 3.86 9.42 14.95
N ASN A 202 4.37 8.38 15.62
CA ASN A 202 5.73 7.89 15.40
C ASN A 202 5.91 7.33 13.99
N GLU A 203 4.93 6.58 13.48
CA GLU A 203 4.96 6.08 12.10
C GLU A 203 5.02 7.26 11.11
N ILE A 204 4.20 8.31 11.31
CA ILE A 204 4.24 9.54 10.49
C ILE A 204 5.61 10.22 10.55
N ARG A 205 6.23 10.33 11.74
CA ARG A 205 7.60 10.87 11.88
C ARG A 205 8.61 10.06 11.09
N GLU A 206 8.55 8.72 11.18
CA GLU A 206 9.44 7.84 10.42
C GLU A 206 9.24 8.00 8.91
N MET A 207 7.99 8.07 8.43
CA MET A 207 7.69 8.32 7.02
C MET A 207 8.30 9.63 6.54
N ASN A 208 8.16 10.71 7.31
CA ASN A 208 8.72 12.01 6.99
C ASN A 208 10.26 11.96 6.91
N LEU A 209 10.91 11.27 7.86
CA LEU A 209 12.36 11.07 7.85
C LEU A 209 12.82 10.28 6.62
N VAL A 210 12.12 9.21 6.26
CA VAL A 210 12.42 8.42 5.06
C VAL A 210 12.25 9.24 3.79
N GLU A 211 11.17 10.02 3.66
CA GLU A 211 10.97 10.91 2.50
C GLU A 211 12.12 11.93 2.40
N GLN A 212 12.48 12.57 3.51
CA GLN A 212 13.60 13.51 3.55
C GLN A 212 14.90 12.83 3.09
N LEU A 213 15.19 11.64 3.62
CA LEU A 213 16.39 10.87 3.29
C LEU A 213 16.48 10.54 1.80
N LEU A 214 15.40 10.01 1.22
CA LEU A 214 15.36 9.59 -0.19
C LEU A 214 15.36 10.78 -1.17
N SER A 215 15.03 11.98 -0.69
CA SER A 215 15.05 13.23 -1.46
C SER A 215 16.41 13.94 -1.46
N MET A 216 17.41 13.40 -0.76
CA MET A 216 18.72 14.04 -0.63
C MET A 216 19.53 13.95 -1.93
N ASP A 217 20.23 15.04 -2.26
CA ASP A 217 21.06 15.16 -3.47
C ASP A 217 22.08 14.01 -3.62
N HIS A 218 22.59 13.43 -2.51
CA HIS A 218 23.57 12.35 -2.58
C HIS A 218 23.01 11.05 -3.17
N VAL A 219 21.71 10.79 -3.02
CA VAL A 219 21.05 9.63 -3.66
C VAL A 219 21.10 9.78 -5.19
N GLU A 220 20.95 11.01 -5.71
CA GLU A 220 21.10 11.28 -7.14
C GLU A 220 22.58 11.27 -7.58
N GLU A 221 23.48 11.80 -6.76
CA GLU A 221 24.89 11.96 -7.10
C GLU A 221 25.73 10.67 -7.01
N GLU A 222 25.38 9.75 -6.12
CA GLU A 222 26.17 8.53 -5.86
C GLU A 222 25.70 7.32 -6.66
N TYR A 223 24.43 7.27 -7.06
CA TYR A 223 23.81 6.16 -7.79
C TYR A 223 23.60 6.54 -9.26
N GLU A 224 24.44 6.01 -10.15
CA GLU A 224 24.31 6.18 -11.59
C GLU A 224 23.41 5.08 -12.16
N VAL A 225 22.35 5.48 -12.87
CA VAL A 225 21.46 4.57 -13.62
C VAL A 225 21.67 4.82 -15.10
N ASP A 226 21.86 3.74 -15.85
CA ASP A 226 21.97 3.85 -17.31
C ASP A 226 20.62 3.67 -18.01
N GLU A 227 20.54 4.14 -19.26
CA GLU A 227 19.31 4.12 -20.05
C GLU A 227 18.83 2.70 -20.37
N GLU A 228 19.72 1.71 -20.35
CA GLU A 228 19.36 0.29 -20.58
C GLU A 228 18.62 -0.24 -19.36
N GLU A 229 19.17 -0.04 -18.16
CA GLU A 229 18.53 -0.38 -16.88
C GLU A 229 17.17 0.31 -16.71
N ALA A 230 17.10 1.62 -16.97
CA ALA A 230 15.83 2.36 -16.89
C ALA A 230 14.79 1.85 -17.90
N ARG A 231 15.23 1.44 -19.11
CA ARG A 231 14.32 0.90 -20.13
C ARG A 231 13.82 -0.49 -19.75
N GLU A 232 14.67 -1.34 -19.19
CA GLU A 232 14.27 -2.67 -18.70
C GLU A 232 13.23 -2.55 -17.58
N ALA A 233 13.46 -1.64 -16.63
CA ALA A 233 12.50 -1.35 -15.55
C ALA A 233 11.15 -0.83 -16.11
N PHE A 234 11.19 0.10 -17.07
CA PHE A 234 9.98 0.59 -17.75
C PHE A 234 9.20 -0.54 -18.42
N GLU A 235 9.90 -1.40 -19.18
CA GLU A 235 9.28 -2.51 -19.89
C GLU A 235 8.63 -3.50 -18.92
N MET A 236 9.30 -3.80 -17.81
CA MET A 236 8.76 -4.67 -16.76
C MET A 236 7.51 -4.06 -16.11
N GLN A 237 7.55 -2.78 -15.73
CA GLN A 237 6.40 -2.11 -15.13
C GLN A 237 5.23 -2.00 -16.11
N ALA A 238 5.50 -1.76 -17.40
CA ALA A 238 4.49 -1.75 -18.45
C ALA A 238 3.83 -3.13 -18.70
N MET A 239 4.45 -4.24 -18.30
CA MET A 239 3.80 -5.56 -18.38
C MET A 239 2.70 -5.72 -17.34
N SER A 240 2.84 -5.08 -16.18
CA SER A 240 1.93 -5.24 -15.03
C SER A 240 0.97 -4.06 -14.85
N ASP A 241 1.32 -2.86 -15.33
CA ASP A 241 0.49 -1.66 -15.23
C ASP A 241 0.06 -1.17 -16.63
N PRO A 242 -1.23 -1.30 -17.00
CA PRO A 242 -1.76 -0.80 -18.26
C PRO A 242 -1.55 0.70 -18.47
N GLN A 243 -1.49 1.51 -17.41
CA GLN A 243 -1.23 2.95 -17.54
C GLN A 243 0.22 3.22 -17.93
N MET A 244 1.15 2.47 -17.35
CA MET A 244 2.57 2.52 -17.72
C MET A 244 2.78 2.05 -19.17
N ALA A 245 2.03 1.03 -19.62
CA ALA A 245 2.08 0.54 -21.00
C ALA A 245 1.65 1.59 -22.05
N GLU A 246 0.83 2.56 -21.66
CA GLU A 246 0.41 3.68 -22.51
C GLU A 246 1.37 4.88 -22.45
N ALA A 247 2.29 4.91 -21.49
CA ALA A 247 3.26 5.99 -21.34
C ALA A 247 4.40 5.86 -22.37
N GLU A 248 4.99 7.00 -22.74
CA GLU A 248 6.21 7.03 -23.54
C GLU A 248 7.41 7.06 -22.59
N PHE A 249 8.42 6.21 -22.83
CA PHE A 249 9.60 6.09 -21.96
C PHE A 249 10.24 7.45 -21.66
N GLU A 250 10.38 8.33 -22.65
CA GLU A 250 10.99 9.65 -22.47
C GLU A 250 10.22 10.57 -21.52
N ASP A 251 8.92 10.35 -21.31
CA ASP A 251 8.10 11.17 -20.40
C ASP A 251 8.27 10.74 -18.93
N VAL A 252 8.73 9.52 -18.69
CA VAL A 252 8.81 8.87 -17.36
C VAL A 252 10.23 8.45 -16.98
N GLN A 253 11.20 8.57 -17.89
CA GLN A 253 12.57 8.12 -17.69
C GLN A 253 13.19 8.66 -16.39
N GLU A 254 13.02 9.95 -16.10
CA GLU A 254 13.61 10.58 -14.90
C GLU A 254 13.02 10.01 -13.60
N GLU A 255 11.73 9.69 -13.60
CA GLU A 255 11.03 9.08 -12.46
C GLU A 255 11.49 7.64 -12.25
N ILE A 256 11.62 6.87 -13.33
CA ILE A 256 12.13 5.49 -13.27
C ILE A 256 13.59 5.45 -12.80
N GLU A 257 14.44 6.33 -13.34
CA GLU A 257 15.82 6.46 -12.86
C GLU A 257 15.86 6.83 -11.37
N MET A 258 15.00 7.76 -10.92
CA MET A 258 14.92 8.14 -9.52
C MET A 258 14.52 6.95 -8.63
N GLN A 259 13.51 6.19 -9.05
CA GLN A 259 13.07 4.99 -8.33
C GLN A 259 14.18 3.94 -8.24
N ILE A 260 14.90 3.71 -9.34
CA ILE A 260 16.04 2.77 -9.35
C ILE A 260 17.14 3.24 -8.39
N ARG A 261 17.51 4.53 -8.39
CA ARG A 261 18.51 5.08 -7.45
C ARG A 261 18.09 4.88 -6.00
N GLN A 262 16.82 5.16 -5.68
CA GLN A 262 16.29 4.93 -4.33
C GLN A 262 16.36 3.45 -3.96
N ASN A 263 15.97 2.55 -4.86
CA ASN A 263 16.04 1.11 -4.61
C ASN A 263 17.48 0.64 -4.39
N GLN A 264 18.44 1.11 -5.20
CA GLN A 264 19.86 0.80 -5.03
C GLN A 264 20.38 1.32 -3.67
N TYR A 265 20.00 2.55 -3.30
CA TYR A 265 20.38 3.12 -2.01
C TYR A 265 19.83 2.32 -0.82
N VAL A 266 18.56 1.94 -0.86
CA VAL A 266 17.94 1.11 0.19
C VAL A 266 18.62 -0.25 0.28
N GLN A 267 18.97 -0.87 -0.85
CA GLN A 267 19.73 -2.12 -0.86
C GLN A 267 21.11 -1.95 -0.23
N ASP A 268 21.83 -0.88 -0.56
CA ASP A 268 23.13 -0.59 0.04
C ASP A 268 23.04 -0.36 1.56
N LEU A 269 21.96 0.28 2.03
CA LEU A 269 21.71 0.43 3.47
C LEU A 269 21.40 -0.92 4.14
N ARG A 270 20.56 -1.76 3.52
CA ARG A 270 20.27 -3.12 4.03
C ARG A 270 21.55 -3.96 4.13
N ASP A 271 22.41 -3.91 3.13
CA ASP A 271 23.67 -4.67 3.09
C ASP A 271 24.67 -4.23 4.19
N GLN A 272 24.53 -3.00 4.66
CA GLN A 272 25.34 -2.43 5.74
C GLN A 272 24.75 -2.68 7.13
N ALA A 273 23.44 -2.95 7.22
CA ALA A 273 22.73 -3.20 8.46
C ALA A 273 22.98 -4.61 9.01
N ASP A 274 22.96 -4.73 10.34
CA ASP A 274 22.92 -6.02 11.04
C ASP A 274 21.46 -6.46 11.19
N ILE A 275 21.01 -7.36 10.30
CA ILE A 275 19.62 -7.82 10.24
C ILE A 275 19.55 -9.29 10.69
N GLU A 276 18.77 -9.56 11.73
CA GLU A 276 18.45 -10.90 12.23
C GLU A 276 16.94 -11.15 12.13
N ILE A 277 16.51 -12.09 11.29
CA ILE A 277 15.11 -12.52 11.18
C ILE A 277 14.82 -13.62 12.23
N LEU A 278 13.72 -13.49 12.95
CA LEU A 278 13.32 -14.31 14.10
C LEU A 278 11.99 -15.08 13.89
N LEU A 279 11.51 -15.15 12.65
CA LEU A 279 10.38 -16.00 12.24
C LEU A 279 10.76 -17.48 12.22
#